data_AF-A0A645GRM9-F1
#
_entry.id   AF-A0A645GRM9-F1
#
_cell.length_a   1.000
_cell.length_b   1.000
_cell.length_c   1.000
_cell.angle_alpha   90.00
_cell.angle_beta   90.00
_cell.angle_gamma   90.00
#
_symmetry.space_group_name_H-M   'P 1'
#
loop_
_entity.id
_entity.type
_entity.pdbx_description
1 polymer ?
#
loop_
_entity_poly.entity_id
_entity_poly.type
_entity_poly.pdbx_seq_one_letter_code
_entity_poly.pdbx_strand_id
1 'polypeptide(L)'
;MLADASEAAVRSISKPNINRIEAMVRKIIRERLNDGQLDECDLTLKDLNTIGDVFIRVLSSMFHSRIEYPEAVKELEKRKSKNGNCNKQSSTKDECNAANGANNEGSTRKDC
;
A
#
# COMPACT_ATOMS: atom_id res chain seq x y z
N MET A 1 3.58 -18.72 -22.77
CA MET A 1 2.90 -19.87 -22.11
C MET A 1 2.99 -19.86 -20.58
N LEU A 2 4.17 -19.78 -19.97
CA LEU A 2 4.32 -19.93 -18.51
C LEU A 2 3.62 -18.82 -17.70
N ALA A 3 3.76 -17.56 -18.14
CA ALA A 3 3.04 -16.42 -17.58
C ALA A 3 1.53 -16.52 -17.81
N ASP A 4 1.10 -16.82 -19.05
CA ASP A 4 -0.32 -16.89 -19.44
C ASP A 4 -1.07 -17.99 -18.65
N ALA A 5 -0.45 -19.16 -18.49
CA ALA A 5 -1.01 -20.24 -17.68
C ALA A 5 -1.11 -19.86 -16.20
N SER A 6 -0.14 -19.10 -15.69
CA SER A 6 -0.14 -18.59 -14.31
C SER A 6 -1.23 -17.52 -14.09
N GLU A 7 -1.40 -16.58 -15.03
CA GLU A 7 -2.48 -15.57 -15.00
C GLU A 7 -3.84 -16.25 -15.07
N ALA A 8 -4.07 -17.12 -16.05
CA ALA A 8 -5.36 -17.77 -16.26
C ALA A 8 -5.76 -18.64 -15.06
N ALA A 9 -4.81 -19.42 -14.51
CA ALA A 9 -5.07 -20.24 -13.33
C ALA A 9 -5.39 -19.37 -12.10
N VAL A 10 -4.59 -18.32 -11.83
CA VAL A 10 -4.84 -17.44 -10.68
C VAL A 10 -6.14 -16.65 -10.84
N ARG A 11 -6.48 -16.21 -12.05
CA ARG A 11 -7.73 -15.52 -12.37
C ARG A 11 -8.97 -16.40 -12.21
N SER A 12 -8.83 -17.72 -12.27
CA SER A 12 -9.91 -18.67 -11.96
C SER A 12 -10.17 -18.87 -10.45
N ILE A 13 -9.28 -18.38 -9.57
CA ILE A 13 -9.44 -18.52 -8.11
C ILE A 13 -10.50 -17.53 -7.61
N SER A 14 -11.65 -18.03 -7.13
CA SER A 14 -12.80 -17.20 -6.72
C SER A 14 -12.52 -16.25 -5.54
N LYS A 15 -11.52 -16.57 -4.70
CA LYS A 15 -11.04 -15.72 -3.59
C LYS A 15 -9.51 -15.76 -3.57
N PRO A 16 -8.84 -14.89 -4.36
CA PRO A 16 -7.39 -14.83 -4.40
C PRO A 16 -6.85 -14.40 -3.03
N ASN A 17 -5.79 -15.07 -2.62
CA ASN A 17 -5.00 -14.78 -1.42
C ASN A 17 -3.55 -15.02 -1.82
N ILE A 18 -2.62 -14.17 -1.38
CA ILE A 18 -1.18 -14.25 -1.70
C ILE A 18 -0.65 -15.69 -1.56
N ASN A 19 -0.98 -16.39 -0.47
CA ASN A 19 -0.54 -17.77 -0.23
C ASN A 19 -1.11 -18.77 -1.26
N ARG A 20 -2.33 -18.53 -1.78
CA ARG A 20 -2.93 -19.35 -2.84
C ARG A 20 -2.33 -19.03 -4.21
N ILE A 21 -2.05 -17.75 -4.48
CA ILE A 21 -1.39 -17.30 -5.71
C ILE A 21 -0.01 -17.95 -5.79
N GLU A 22 0.79 -17.87 -4.72
CA GLU A 22 2.09 -18.54 -4.61
C GLU A 22 2.00 -20.05 -4.82
N ALA A 23 1.10 -20.74 -4.11
CA ALA A 23 0.94 -22.17 -4.28
C ALA A 23 0.55 -22.57 -5.71
N MET A 24 -0.28 -21.76 -6.39
CA MET A 24 -0.69 -21.99 -7.78
C MET A 24 0.45 -21.76 -8.77
N VAL A 25 1.18 -20.65 -8.65
CA VAL A 25 2.34 -20.32 -9.50
C VAL A 25 3.45 -21.36 -9.33
N ARG A 26 3.85 -21.68 -8.10
CA ARG A 26 4.87 -22.72 -7.81
C ARG A 26 4.41 -24.12 -8.22
N LYS A 27 3.09 -24.39 -8.30
CA LYS A 27 2.57 -25.65 -8.84
C LYS A 27 2.78 -25.72 -10.36
N ILE A 28 2.34 -24.69 -11.09
CA ILE A 28 2.41 -24.65 -12.57
C ILE A 28 3.87 -24.73 -13.06
N ILE A 29 4.80 -24.01 -12.42
CA ILE A 29 6.23 -24.07 -12.78
C ILE A 29 6.78 -25.50 -12.61
N ARG A 30 6.40 -26.21 -11.54
CA ARG A 30 6.82 -27.60 -11.30
C ARG A 30 6.17 -28.59 -12.26
N GLU A 31 4.89 -28.40 -12.62
CA GLU A 31 4.23 -29.21 -13.64
C GLU A 31 4.98 -29.10 -14.97
N ARG A 32 5.29 -27.88 -15.45
CA ARG A 32 6.01 -27.71 -16.73
C ARG A 32 7.44 -28.24 -16.72
N LEU A 33 8.12 -28.15 -15.57
CA LEU A 33 9.44 -28.75 -15.38
C LEU A 33 9.39 -30.28 -15.40
N ASN A 34 8.42 -30.88 -14.72
CA ASN A 34 8.24 -32.34 -14.68
C ASN A 34 7.76 -32.91 -16.03
N ASP A 35 7.01 -32.13 -16.80
CA ASP A 35 6.55 -32.48 -18.15
C ASP A 35 7.65 -32.37 -19.23
N GLY A 36 8.88 -31.96 -18.87
CA GLY A 36 10.00 -31.77 -19.80
C GLY A 36 9.86 -30.57 -20.75
N GLN A 37 8.89 -29.67 -20.52
CA GLN A 37 8.60 -28.55 -21.43
C GLN A 37 9.67 -27.44 -21.40
N LEU A 38 10.70 -27.58 -20.57
CA LEU A 38 11.79 -26.62 -20.38
C LEU A 38 13.17 -27.21 -20.74
N ASP A 39 13.22 -28.46 -21.24
CA ASP A 39 14.46 -29.22 -21.42
C ASP A 39 15.37 -28.63 -22.53
N GLU A 40 14.78 -27.95 -23.52
CA GLU A 40 15.49 -27.24 -24.59
C GLU A 40 15.79 -25.76 -24.25
N CYS A 41 15.59 -25.32 -23.00
CA CYS A 41 15.82 -23.95 -22.56
C CYS A 41 16.97 -23.85 -21.55
N ASP A 42 17.88 -22.88 -21.75
CA ASP A 42 18.98 -22.55 -20.84
C ASP A 42 18.49 -21.82 -19.56
N LEU A 43 17.50 -22.40 -18.85
CA LEU A 43 16.95 -21.87 -17.60
C LEU A 43 17.46 -22.66 -16.41
N THR A 44 18.13 -22.00 -15.47
CA THR A 44 18.51 -22.65 -14.21
C THR A 44 17.34 -22.71 -13.23
N LEU A 45 17.40 -23.62 -12.27
CA LEU A 45 16.42 -23.65 -11.16
C LEU A 45 16.38 -22.34 -10.37
N LYS A 46 17.47 -21.55 -10.35
CA LYS A 46 17.49 -20.21 -9.74
C LYS A 46 16.66 -19.21 -10.53
N ASP A 47 16.69 -19.29 -11.86
CA ASP A 47 15.90 -18.44 -12.73
C ASP A 47 14.41 -18.77 -12.60
N LEU A 48 14.04 -20.06 -12.54
CA LEU A 48 12.66 -20.48 -12.29
C LEU A 48 12.11 -19.98 -10.95
N ASN A 49 12.91 -19.97 -9.88
CA ASN A 49 12.52 -19.36 -8.62
C ASN A 49 12.33 -17.84 -8.76
N THR A 50 13.27 -17.14 -9.42
CA THR A 50 13.20 -15.69 -9.65
C THR A 50 11.96 -15.30 -10.47
N ILE A 51 11.65 -16.07 -11.53
CA ILE A 51 10.45 -15.91 -12.36
C ILE A 51 9.19 -16.13 -11.53
N GLY A 52 9.17 -17.17 -10.68
CA GLY A 52 8.07 -17.45 -9.77
C GLY A 52 7.79 -16.30 -8.79
N ASP A 53 8.82 -15.77 -8.15
CA ASP A 53 8.70 -14.65 -7.20
C ASP A 53 8.21 -13.36 -7.90
N VAL A 54 8.67 -13.10 -9.13
CA VAL A 54 8.18 -11.99 -9.98
C VAL A 54 6.70 -12.18 -10.34
N PHE A 55 6.29 -13.39 -10.75
CA PHE A 55 4.89 -13.69 -11.06
C PHE A 55 3.99 -13.52 -9.83
N ILE A 56 4.42 -13.98 -8.65
CA ILE A 56 3.69 -13.81 -7.39
C ILE A 56 3.49 -12.34 -7.08
N ARG A 57 4.55 -11.52 -7.21
CA ARG A 57 4.49 -10.07 -6.98
C ARG A 57 3.55 -9.35 -7.94
N VAL A 58 3.63 -9.65 -9.24
CA VAL A 58 2.80 -9.01 -10.28
C VAL A 58 1.34 -9.44 -10.14
N LEU A 59 1.06 -10.74 -10.00
CA LEU A 59 -0.31 -11.22 -9.86
C LEU A 59 -0.93 -10.72 -8.55
N SER A 60 -0.18 -10.71 -7.44
CA SER A 60 -0.67 -10.14 -6.17
C SER A 60 -1.06 -8.67 -6.31
N SER A 61 -0.33 -7.85 -7.07
CA SER A 61 -0.71 -6.44 -7.25
C SER A 61 -2.01 -6.26 -8.03
N MET A 62 -2.31 -7.15 -8.99
CA MET A 62 -3.54 -7.11 -9.80
C MET A 62 -4.82 -7.45 -9.02
N PHE A 63 -4.73 -8.31 -7.98
CA PHE A 63 -5.89 -8.76 -7.20
C PHE A 63 -6.16 -7.97 -5.91
N HIS A 64 -5.41 -6.88 -5.65
CA HIS A 64 -5.85 -5.91 -4.65
C HIS A 64 -7.07 -5.15 -5.19
N SER A 65 -8.24 -5.44 -4.62
CA SER A 65 -9.47 -4.69 -4.91
C SER A 65 -9.20 -3.19 -4.76
N ARG A 66 -9.61 -2.41 -5.76
CA ARG A 66 -9.55 -0.94 -5.78
C ARG A 66 -9.91 -0.40 -4.40
N ILE A 67 -8.96 0.28 -3.74
CA ILE A 67 -9.14 0.75 -2.36
C ILE A 67 -10.37 1.67 -2.34
N GLU A 68 -11.42 1.22 -1.66
CA GLU A 68 -12.62 2.02 -1.44
C GLU A 68 -12.26 3.09 -0.41
N TYR A 69 -12.39 4.36 -0.80
CA TYR A 69 -11.99 5.47 0.07
C TYR A 69 -12.83 5.42 1.35
N PRO A 70 -12.21 5.40 2.55
CA PRO A 70 -12.97 5.40 3.79
C PRO A 70 -13.91 6.61 3.84
N GLU A 71 -15.17 6.36 4.19
CA GLU A 71 -16.30 7.31 4.14
C GLU A 71 -16.02 8.67 4.81
N ALA A 72 -15.01 8.75 5.68
CA ALA A 72 -14.48 9.97 6.29
C ALA A 72 -14.22 11.13 5.30
N VAL A 73 -13.92 10.84 4.03
CA VAL A 73 -13.71 11.90 3.01
C VAL A 73 -15.05 12.52 2.54
N LYS A 74 -16.16 11.76 2.52
CA LYS A 74 -17.49 12.27 2.13
C LYS A 74 -18.10 13.22 3.17
N GLU A 75 -17.73 13.06 4.44
CA GLU A 75 -18.18 13.93 5.54
C GLU A 75 -17.55 15.33 5.49
N LEU A 76 -16.32 15.46 4.95
CA LEU A 76 -15.65 16.76 4.79
C LEU A 76 -16.35 17.65 3.75
N GLU A 77 -16.87 17.06 2.66
CA GLU A 77 -17.63 17.76 1.62
C GLU A 77 -18.95 18.32 2.18
N LYS A 78 -19.69 17.53 2.98
CA LYS A 78 -20.96 17.96 3.60
C LYS A 78 -20.82 19.16 4.55
N ARG A 79 -19.64 19.39 5.12
CA ARG A 79 -19.42 20.50 6.08
C ARG A 79 -19.18 21.85 5.40
N LYS A 80 -18.75 21.89 4.14
CA LYS A 80 -18.53 23.15 3.41
C LYS A 80 -19.84 23.85 3.03
N SER A 81 -20.87 23.10 2.65
CA SER A 81 -22.14 23.65 2.13
C SER A 81 -23.05 24.32 3.17
N LYS A 82 -22.66 24.36 4.45
CA LYS A 82 -23.45 25.00 5.53
C LYS A 82 -22.91 26.34 6.01
N ASN A 83 -21.66 26.71 5.69
CA ASN A 83 -21.04 27.91 6.25
C ASN A 83 -21.16 29.13 5.32
N GLY A 84 -22.40 29.61 5.17
CA GLY A 84 -22.74 30.75 4.32
C GLY A 84 -23.68 31.75 4.99
N ASN A 85 -23.21 32.49 6.01
CA ASN A 85 -23.61 33.89 6.20
C ASN A 85 -22.58 34.65 7.06
N CYS A 86 -22.48 35.96 6.84
CA CYS A 86 -21.58 36.89 7.52
C CYS A 86 -22.34 38.16 7.91
N ASN A 87 -22.31 38.57 9.19
CA ASN A 87 -21.88 39.92 9.61
C ASN A 87 -22.09 40.24 11.11
N LYS A 88 -21.01 40.80 11.70
CA LYS A 88 -20.94 42.12 12.37
C LYS A 88 -21.70 42.41 13.69
N GLN A 89 -20.90 42.91 14.65
CA GLN A 89 -21.16 43.76 15.83
C GLN A 89 -20.83 43.08 17.18
N SER A 90 -20.12 43.65 18.15
CA SER A 90 -19.15 44.75 18.29
C SER A 90 -19.03 45.05 19.80
N SER A 91 -17.82 45.11 20.37
CA SER A 91 -17.51 45.65 21.73
C SER A 91 -18.17 44.95 22.95
N THR A 92 -17.60 44.90 24.16
CA THR A 92 -16.49 45.65 24.79
C THR A 92 -15.55 44.76 25.62
N LYS A 93 -14.29 45.24 25.71
CA LYS A 93 -13.28 45.09 26.77
C LYS A 93 -13.67 44.35 28.07
N ASP A 94 -12.75 43.50 28.55
CA ASP A 94 -11.95 43.82 29.75
C ASP A 94 -10.52 43.28 29.59
N GLU A 95 -9.56 43.88 30.31
CA GLU A 95 -8.11 43.85 30.01
C GLU A 95 -7.29 43.39 31.24
N CYS A 96 -5.97 43.23 31.06
CA CYS A 96 -4.90 42.97 32.06
C CYS A 96 -4.33 41.51 32.09
N ASN A 97 -3.01 41.30 32.07
CA ASN A 97 -1.91 42.20 31.68
C ASN A 97 -0.58 41.44 31.41
N ALA A 98 0.37 42.12 30.75
CA ALA A 98 1.85 42.01 30.79
C ALA A 98 2.52 40.62 31.03
N ALA A 99 3.32 40.07 30.11
CA ALA A 99 4.75 40.39 29.85
C ALA A 99 5.70 39.90 30.99
N ASN A 100 6.90 39.32 30.82
CA ASN A 100 7.88 39.08 29.73
C ASN A 100 8.49 37.66 29.96
N GLY A 101 9.37 37.01 29.18
CA GLY A 101 10.23 37.36 28.04
C GLY A 101 11.65 36.76 28.27
N ALA A 102 12.23 36.13 27.23
CA ALA A 102 13.60 35.56 27.18
C ALA A 102 13.91 34.40 28.18
N ASN A 103 14.88 33.50 27.99
CA ASN A 103 16.21 33.62 27.38
C ASN A 103 16.67 32.34 26.63
N ASN A 104 17.85 32.46 26.02
CA ASN A 104 18.56 31.47 25.20
C ASN A 104 19.59 30.65 26.03
N GLU A 105 20.40 29.86 25.32
CA GLU A 105 21.68 29.26 25.74
C GLU A 105 21.64 27.90 26.48
N GLY A 106 22.56 27.01 26.09
CA GLY A 106 22.70 25.66 26.63
C GLY A 106 23.91 25.52 27.55
N SER A 107 24.02 24.40 28.27
CA SER A 107 25.22 24.10 29.08
C SER A 107 25.47 22.61 29.30
N THR A 108 26.68 22.20 28.92
CA THR A 108 27.53 21.06 29.34
C THR A 108 26.96 19.88 30.15
N ARG A 109 27.11 18.68 29.57
CA ARG A 109 27.39 17.36 30.20
C ARG A 109 28.13 16.50 29.15
N LYS A 110 29.27 15.82 29.38
CA LYS A 110 30.10 15.51 30.57
C LYS A 110 29.43 14.60 31.63
N ASP A 111 30.13 13.67 32.27
CA ASP A 111 31.58 13.38 32.37
C ASP A 111 31.96 11.95 31.92
N CYS A 112 33.26 11.63 31.98
CA CYS A 112 33.79 10.26 32.00
C CYS A 112 33.57 9.60 33.37
#